data_AF-A0AAW1TBH0-F1
#
_entry.id   AF-A0AAW1TBH0-F1
#
_cell.length_a   1.000
_cell.length_b   1.000
_cell.length_c   1.000
_cell.angle_alpha   90.00
_cell.angle_beta   90.00
_cell.angle_gamma   90.00
#
_symmetry.space_group_name_H-M   'P 1'
#
loop_
_entity.id
_entity.type
_entity.pdbx_description
1 polymer ?
#
loop_
_entity_poly.entity_id
_entity_poly.type
_entity_poly.pdbx_seq_one_letter_code
_entity_poly.pdbx_strand_id
1 'polypeptide(L)'
;MFNIPEQLLLNMFSRIEEGYPDNPYHNRVHAASVFHMMHLLIHNGLIQQGVLDGITMLGCYLAAICHDYDHSGFNNDHLIKTKSPLAITYNDVSPNENHHVAGAYTLLLSSPDYYFSKDMALEDRNILRAAIIELILATDMKKHLACSRSFRRVYSTACLCDCNQAQIVNHVF
;
A
#
# COMPACT_ATOMS: atom_id res chain seq x y z
N MET A 1 12.10 14.33 -10.15
CA MET A 1 11.33 13.33 -10.91
C MET A 1 12.25 12.14 -11.17
N PHE A 2 11.82 10.90 -10.94
CA PHE A 2 12.70 9.72 -10.79
C PHE A 2 13.39 9.20 -12.07
N ASN A 3 13.15 9.82 -13.23
CA ASN A 3 13.72 9.43 -14.53
C ASN A 3 13.58 7.93 -14.85
N ILE A 4 12.42 7.36 -14.53
CA ILE A 4 12.12 5.94 -14.78
C ILE A 4 11.68 5.78 -16.24
N PRO A 5 12.27 4.85 -17.02
CA PRO A 5 11.82 4.59 -18.38
C PRO A 5 10.36 4.12 -18.41
N GLU A 6 9.55 4.70 -19.30
CA GLU A 6 8.12 4.37 -19.43
C GLU A 6 7.89 2.87 -19.69
N GLN A 7 8.69 2.27 -20.58
CA GLN A 7 8.60 0.84 -20.88
C GLN A 7 8.81 -0.04 -19.64
N LEU A 8 9.69 0.39 -18.73
CA LEU A 8 9.97 -0.34 -17.50
C LEU A 8 8.77 -0.32 -16.55
N LEU A 9 8.05 0.80 -16.50
CA LEU A 9 6.79 0.91 -15.75
C LEU A 9 5.67 0.08 -16.39
N LEU A 10 5.52 0.12 -17.71
CA LEU A 10 4.52 -0.68 -18.43
C LEU A 10 4.73 -2.18 -18.21
N ASN A 11 5.98 -2.63 -18.31
CA ASN A 11 6.35 -4.03 -18.02
C ASN A 11 6.00 -4.37 -16.56
N MET A 12 6.38 -3.52 -15.61
CA MET A 12 6.07 -3.73 -14.19
C MET A 12 4.56 -3.86 -13.96
N PHE A 13 3.75 -2.92 -14.47
CA PHE A 13 2.30 -2.95 -14.29
C PHE A 13 1.67 -4.20 -14.92
N SER A 14 2.08 -4.59 -16.13
CA SER A 14 1.62 -5.82 -16.78
C SER A 14 1.91 -7.04 -15.92
N ARG A 15 3.13 -7.17 -15.39
CA ARG A 15 3.51 -8.32 -14.56
C ARG A 15 2.76 -8.37 -13.23
N ILE A 16 2.54 -7.21 -12.60
CA ILE A 16 1.75 -7.13 -11.36
C ILE A 16 0.29 -7.49 -11.63
N GLU A 17 -0.30 -6.98 -12.71
CA GLU A 17 -1.68 -7.28 -13.11
C GLU A 17 -1.89 -8.77 -13.37
N GLU A 18 -0.96 -9.43 -14.06
CA GLU A 18 -0.98 -10.88 -14.32
C GLU A 18 -0.95 -11.73 -13.04
N GLY A 19 -0.41 -11.20 -11.94
CA GLY A 19 -0.38 -11.88 -10.65
C GLY A 19 -1.67 -11.77 -9.84
N TYR A 20 -2.70 -11.07 -10.33
CA TYR A 20 -4.02 -11.04 -9.68
C TYR A 20 -4.91 -12.18 -10.21
N PRO A 21 -5.34 -13.12 -9.33
CA PRO A 21 -6.27 -14.18 -9.73
C PRO A 21 -7.65 -13.61 -10.09
N ASP A 22 -8.43 -14.42 -10.83
CA ASP A 22 -9.80 -14.07 -11.22
C ASP A 22 -10.80 -14.29 -10.07
N ASN A 23 -10.56 -13.64 -8.94
CA ASN A 23 -11.46 -13.65 -7.80
C ASN A 23 -12.67 -12.73 -8.06
N PRO A 24 -13.84 -12.99 -7.46
CA PRO A 24 -14.99 -12.10 -7.59
C PRO A 24 -14.76 -10.66 -7.11
N TYR A 25 -13.84 -10.45 -6.15
CA TYR A 25 -13.55 -9.13 -5.56
C TYR A 25 -12.06 -8.78 -5.58
N HIS A 26 -11.20 -9.56 -4.91
CA HIS A 26 -9.75 -9.31 -4.82
C HIS A 26 -9.04 -9.66 -6.15
N ASN A 27 -9.29 -8.85 -7.17
CA ASN A 27 -8.82 -9.01 -8.54
C ASN A 27 -8.16 -7.71 -9.06
N ARG A 28 -7.68 -7.74 -10.30
CA ARG A 28 -7.01 -6.59 -10.94
C ARG A 28 -7.86 -5.31 -11.01
N VAL A 29 -9.19 -5.43 -11.08
CA VAL A 29 -10.10 -4.27 -11.12
C VAL A 29 -10.16 -3.59 -9.75
N HIS A 30 -10.19 -4.38 -8.67
CA HIS A 30 -10.09 -3.85 -7.30
C HIS A 30 -8.76 -3.12 -7.08
N ALA A 31 -7.64 -3.73 -7.50
CA ALA A 31 -6.31 -3.10 -7.42
C ALA A 31 -6.26 -1.75 -8.17
N ALA A 32 -6.78 -1.71 -9.40
CA ALA A 32 -6.87 -0.48 -10.18
C ALA A 32 -7.76 0.59 -9.53
N SER A 33 -8.85 0.17 -8.89
CA SER A 33 -9.78 1.07 -8.18
C SER A 33 -9.09 1.71 -6.96
N VAL A 34 -8.34 0.93 -6.18
CA VAL A 34 -7.58 1.43 -5.03
C VAL A 34 -6.44 2.36 -5.48
N PHE A 35 -5.74 2.02 -6.56
CA PHE A 35 -4.73 2.91 -7.16
C PHE A 35 -5.33 4.26 -7.58
N HIS A 36 -6.49 4.24 -8.25
CA HIS A 36 -7.16 5.46 -8.67
C HIS A 36 -7.63 6.30 -7.47
N MET A 37 -8.20 5.66 -6.44
CA MET A 37 -8.58 6.34 -5.21
C MET A 37 -7.36 6.99 -4.52
N MET A 38 -6.21 6.30 -4.49
CA MET A 38 -4.97 6.85 -3.94
C MET A 38 -4.55 8.13 -4.69
N HIS A 39 -4.64 8.13 -6.02
CA HIS A 39 -4.39 9.32 -6.83
C HIS A 39 -5.30 10.49 -6.44
N LEU A 40 -6.61 10.24 -6.32
CA LEU A 40 -7.58 11.26 -5.92
C LEU A 40 -7.31 11.79 -4.50
N LEU A 41 -6.93 10.93 -3.56
CA LEU A 41 -6.60 11.35 -2.20
C LEU A 41 -5.34 12.23 -2.15
N ILE A 42 -4.33 11.92 -2.96
CA ILE A 42 -3.06 12.67 -3.00
C ILE A 42 -3.25 14.03 -3.69
N HIS A 43 -4.03 14.11 -4.77
CA HIS A 43 -4.13 15.34 -5.57
C HIS A 43 -5.35 16.20 -5.24
N ASN A 44 -6.45 15.58 -4.81
CA ASN A 44 -7.74 16.24 -4.61
C ASN A 44 -8.28 16.08 -3.18
N GLY A 45 -7.59 15.31 -2.33
CA GLY A 45 -8.01 14.99 -0.97
C GLY A 45 -7.48 15.96 0.08
N LEU A 46 -7.46 15.47 1.33
CA LEU A 46 -7.06 16.22 2.53
C LEU A 46 -5.53 16.30 2.72
N ILE A 47 -4.74 15.67 1.85
CA ILE A 47 -3.28 15.74 1.93
C ILE A 47 -2.86 17.09 1.33
N GLN A 48 -2.44 18.01 2.20
CA GLN A 48 -1.96 19.32 1.75
C GLN A 48 -0.77 19.16 0.80
N GLN A 49 -0.71 20.02 -0.22
CA GLN A 49 0.41 20.01 -1.16
C GLN A 49 1.74 20.19 -0.42
N GLY A 50 2.71 19.34 -0.75
CA GLY A 50 4.05 19.37 -0.15
C GLY A 50 4.22 18.53 1.13
N VAL A 51 3.16 17.89 1.65
CA VAL A 51 3.27 17.00 2.81
C VAL A 51 3.96 15.67 2.45
N LEU A 52 3.67 15.14 1.27
CA LEU A 52 4.31 13.92 0.78
C LEU A 52 5.47 14.29 -0.15
N ASP A 53 6.66 13.79 0.18
CA ASP A 53 7.78 13.82 -0.75
C ASP A 53 7.53 12.85 -1.93
N GLY A 54 8.34 13.00 -2.98
CA GLY A 54 8.15 12.20 -4.19
C GLY A 54 8.31 10.70 -3.96
N ILE A 55 9.19 10.28 -3.03
CA ILE A 55 9.52 8.86 -2.83
C ILE A 55 8.40 8.17 -2.05
N THR A 56 7.83 8.86 -1.07
CA THR A 56 6.67 8.39 -0.31
C THR A 56 5.45 8.32 -1.21
N MET A 57 5.24 9.33 -2.07
CA MET A 57 4.15 9.32 -3.05
C MET A 57 4.25 8.12 -4.00
N LEU A 58 5.44 7.82 -4.50
CA LEU A 58 5.70 6.62 -5.31
C LEU A 58 5.41 5.33 -4.51
N GLY A 59 5.80 5.30 -3.23
CA GLY A 59 5.49 4.21 -2.31
C GLY A 59 3.98 3.99 -2.13
N CYS A 60 3.20 5.07 -2.01
CA CYS A 60 1.74 5.00 -1.92
C CYS A 60 1.11 4.35 -3.15
N TYR A 61 1.55 4.75 -4.35
CA TYR A 61 1.06 4.19 -5.60
C TYR A 61 1.40 2.71 -5.77
N LEU A 62 2.63 2.32 -5.42
CA LEU A 62 3.07 0.93 -5.51
C LEU A 62 2.41 0.05 -4.44
N ALA A 63 2.25 0.55 -3.22
CA ALA A 63 1.49 -0.14 -2.20
C ALA A 63 0.06 -0.37 -2.68
N ALA A 64 -0.61 0.65 -3.23
CA ALA A 64 -1.98 0.54 -3.71
C ALA A 64 -2.16 -0.56 -4.79
N ILE A 65 -1.29 -0.61 -5.80
CA ILE A 65 -1.41 -1.62 -6.88
C ILE A 65 -0.99 -3.02 -6.42
N CYS A 66 -0.13 -3.15 -5.40
CA CYS A 66 0.37 -4.44 -4.91
C CYS A 66 -0.37 -5.00 -3.68
N HIS A 67 -1.28 -4.23 -3.05
CA HIS A 67 -1.77 -4.56 -1.71
C HIS A 67 -2.51 -5.89 -1.58
N ASP A 68 -3.07 -6.41 -2.68
CA ASP A 68 -3.81 -7.68 -2.75
C ASP A 68 -3.18 -8.64 -3.78
N TYR A 69 -1.89 -8.46 -4.12
CA TYR A 69 -1.19 -9.27 -5.13
C TYR A 69 -1.24 -10.78 -4.78
N ASP A 70 -1.65 -11.63 -5.71
CA ASP A 70 -1.78 -13.09 -5.52
C ASP A 70 -2.72 -13.50 -4.37
N HIS A 71 -3.79 -12.72 -4.13
CA HIS A 71 -4.79 -13.03 -3.12
C HIS A 71 -5.58 -14.32 -3.46
N SER A 72 -5.63 -15.28 -2.53
CA SER A 72 -6.25 -16.60 -2.74
C SER A 72 -7.79 -16.62 -2.77
N GLY A 73 -8.41 -15.49 -2.44
CA GLY A 73 -9.87 -15.35 -2.30
C GLY A 73 -10.38 -15.61 -0.87
N PHE A 74 -9.51 -16.03 0.05
CA PHE A 74 -9.83 -16.28 1.45
C PHE A 74 -9.18 -15.24 2.37
N ASN A 75 -9.90 -14.83 3.41
CA ASN A 75 -9.37 -13.89 4.40
C ASN A 75 -8.44 -14.57 5.43
N ASN A 76 -7.70 -13.76 6.19
CA ASN A 76 -6.76 -14.23 7.21
C ASN A 76 -7.40 -15.20 8.23
N ASP A 77 -8.65 -14.96 8.65
CA ASP A 77 -9.32 -15.84 9.62
C ASP A 77 -9.57 -17.24 9.05
N HIS A 78 -9.95 -17.33 7.78
CA HIS A 78 -10.08 -18.62 7.10
C HIS A 78 -8.71 -19.31 7.03
N LEU A 79 -7.68 -18.61 6.55
CA LEU A 79 -6.32 -19.15 6.39
C LEU A 79 -5.73 -19.70 7.69
N ILE A 80 -5.97 -19.01 8.81
CA ILE A 80 -5.51 -19.41 10.15
C ILE A 80 -6.28 -20.63 10.66
N LYS A 81 -7.61 -20.62 10.52
CA LYS A 81 -8.47 -21.73 10.98
C LYS A 81 -8.21 -23.02 10.23
N THR A 82 -7.90 -22.94 8.93
CA THR A 82 -7.61 -24.10 8.09
C THR A 82 -6.14 -24.51 8.09
N LYS A 83 -5.27 -23.78 8.82
CA LYS A 83 -3.82 -24.02 8.85
C LYS A 83 -3.22 -24.08 7.44
N SER A 84 -3.64 -23.13 6.61
CA SER A 84 -3.09 -22.94 5.26
C SER A 84 -1.56 -22.75 5.31
N PRO A 85 -0.83 -23.05 4.22
CA PRO A 85 0.61 -22.82 4.15
C PRO A 85 1.00 -21.38 4.49
N LEU A 86 0.26 -20.37 4.01
CA LEU A 86 0.53 -18.96 4.32
C LEU A 86 0.40 -18.67 5.82
N ALA A 87 -0.63 -19.19 6.48
CA ALA A 87 -0.80 -19.01 7.92
C ALA A 87 0.36 -19.63 8.72
N ILE A 88 0.86 -20.79 8.29
CA ILE A 88 2.04 -21.43 8.89
C ILE A 88 3.30 -20.59 8.65
N THR A 89 3.55 -20.19 7.39
CA THR A 89 4.73 -19.40 7.00
C THR A 89 4.82 -18.07 7.75
N TYR A 90 3.68 -17.38 7.92
CA TYR A 90 3.60 -16.08 8.58
C TYR A 90 3.16 -16.14 10.04
N ASN A 91 3.18 -17.33 10.64
CA ASN A 91 2.91 -17.55 12.07
C ASN A 91 1.59 -16.90 12.54
N ASP A 92 0.53 -17.05 11.75
CA ASP A 92 -0.81 -16.47 11.98
C ASP A 92 -0.85 -14.91 12.03
N VAL A 93 0.24 -14.20 11.70
CA VAL A 93 0.33 -12.73 11.70
C VAL A 93 0.18 -12.16 10.30
N SER A 94 -0.96 -11.51 10.03
CA SER A 94 -1.30 -10.92 8.71
C SER A 94 -0.88 -11.79 7.51
N PRO A 95 -1.31 -13.07 7.39
CA PRO A 95 -0.79 -13.97 6.36
C PRO A 95 -0.94 -13.47 4.93
N ASN A 96 -2.11 -12.92 4.58
CA ASN A 96 -2.37 -12.34 3.27
C ASN A 96 -1.45 -11.14 3.00
N GLU A 97 -1.43 -10.15 3.88
CA GLU A 97 -0.69 -8.91 3.63
C GLU A 97 0.83 -9.15 3.56
N ASN A 98 1.36 -10.07 4.37
CA ASN A 98 2.77 -10.48 4.23
C ASN A 98 3.03 -11.20 2.89
N HIS A 99 2.09 -12.05 2.46
CA HIS A 99 2.18 -12.72 1.16
C HIS A 99 2.17 -11.74 -0.01
N HIS A 100 1.27 -10.75 0.00
CA HIS A 100 1.15 -9.73 -1.04
C HIS A 100 2.46 -8.97 -1.23
N VAL A 101 3.05 -8.49 -0.12
CA VAL A 101 4.36 -7.81 -0.13
C VAL A 101 5.46 -8.72 -0.64
N ALA A 102 5.56 -9.94 -0.11
CA ALA A 102 6.63 -10.87 -0.45
C ALA A 102 6.55 -11.29 -1.92
N GLY A 103 5.35 -11.62 -2.40
CA GLY A 103 5.06 -12.01 -3.77
C GLY A 103 5.37 -10.89 -4.76
N ALA A 104 4.86 -9.68 -4.52
CA ALA A 104 5.12 -8.53 -5.37
C ALA A 104 6.62 -8.22 -5.48
N TYR A 105 7.36 -8.22 -4.36
CA TYR A 105 8.81 -7.99 -4.41
C TYR A 105 9.60 -9.12 -5.06
N THR A 106 9.19 -10.37 -4.85
CA THR A 106 9.82 -11.52 -5.50
C THR A 106 9.65 -11.44 -7.01
N LEU A 107 8.44 -11.08 -7.45
CA LEU A 107 8.18 -10.78 -8.85
C LEU A 107 9.10 -9.66 -9.32
N LEU A 108 9.07 -8.48 -8.70
CA LEU A 108 9.87 -7.33 -9.16
C LEU A 108 11.36 -7.63 -9.27
N LEU A 109 11.92 -8.42 -8.34
CA LEU A 109 13.34 -8.77 -8.33
C LEU A 109 13.72 -9.88 -9.31
N SER A 110 12.74 -10.58 -9.90
CA SER A 110 13.01 -11.73 -10.77
C SER A 110 13.50 -11.37 -12.18
N SER A 111 13.42 -10.10 -12.59
CA SER A 111 14.04 -9.57 -13.82
C SER A 111 14.31 -8.08 -13.73
N PRO A 112 15.44 -7.59 -14.30
CA PRO A 112 15.69 -6.16 -14.46
C PRO A 112 14.70 -5.45 -15.41
N ASP A 113 13.89 -6.19 -16.17
CA ASP A 113 12.94 -5.64 -17.16
C ASP A 113 11.64 -5.11 -16.56
N TYR A 114 11.41 -5.37 -15.27
CA TYR A 114 10.30 -4.81 -14.49
C TYR A 114 10.72 -4.34 -13.09
N TYR A 115 12.01 -4.46 -12.72
CA TYR A 115 12.54 -3.83 -11.50
C TYR A 115 12.80 -2.33 -11.71
N PHE A 116 11.75 -1.52 -11.66
CA PHE A 116 11.82 -0.09 -12.02
C PHE A 116 12.77 0.74 -11.15
N SER A 117 13.01 0.33 -9.91
CA SER A 117 13.84 1.09 -8.95
C SER A 117 15.32 0.70 -8.98
N LYS A 118 15.74 -0.22 -9.88
CA LYS A 118 17.11 -0.76 -9.92
C LYS A 118 18.23 0.29 -9.96
N ASP A 119 17.98 1.42 -10.62
CA ASP A 119 18.95 2.51 -10.82
C ASP A 119 18.80 3.66 -9.81
N MET A 120 17.86 3.55 -8.86
CA MET A 120 17.68 4.53 -7.79
C MET A 120 18.77 4.38 -6.71
N ALA A 121 19.06 5.48 -6.01
CA ALA A 121 19.97 5.47 -4.87
C ALA A 121 19.52 4.41 -3.84
N LEU A 122 20.49 3.75 -3.19
CA LEU A 122 20.19 2.71 -2.19
C LEU A 122 19.29 3.23 -1.07
N GLU A 123 19.51 4.47 -0.63
CA GLU A 123 18.69 5.11 0.41
C GLU A 123 17.23 5.25 -0.03
N ASP A 124 16.99 5.80 -1.24
CA ASP A 124 15.65 5.94 -1.79
C ASP A 124 14.95 4.58 -1.94
N ARG A 125 15.68 3.54 -2.36
CA ARG A 125 15.14 2.17 -2.44
C ARG A 125 14.74 1.62 -1.08
N ASN A 126 15.51 1.91 -0.03
CA ASN A 126 15.20 1.47 1.32
C ASN A 126 13.96 2.18 1.87
N ILE A 127 13.88 3.50 1.68
CA ILE A 127 12.69 4.31 2.05
C ILE A 127 11.46 3.79 1.33
N LEU A 128 11.56 3.61 0.01
CA LEU A 128 10.48 3.12 -0.82
C LEU A 128 9.99 1.74 -0.36
N ARG A 129 10.92 0.82 -0.09
CA ARG A 129 10.61 -0.52 0.40
C ARG A 129 9.95 -0.49 1.78
N ALA A 130 10.46 0.31 2.70
CA ALA A 130 9.87 0.46 4.03
C ALA A 130 8.43 0.97 3.93
N ALA A 131 8.19 2.01 3.13
CA ALA A 131 6.85 2.55 2.91
C ALA A 131 5.88 1.52 2.32
N ILE A 132 6.29 0.77 1.29
CA ILE A 132 5.42 -0.25 0.67
C ILE A 132 5.07 -1.37 1.66
N ILE A 133 6.05 -1.86 2.43
CA ILE A 133 5.83 -2.89 3.45
C ILE A 133 4.83 -2.38 4.49
N GLU A 134 5.05 -1.18 5.02
CA GLU A 134 4.19 -0.60 6.06
C GLU A 134 2.75 -0.40 5.56
N LEU A 135 2.60 0.19 4.37
CA LEU A 135 1.29 0.50 3.81
C LEU A 135 0.48 -0.75 3.47
N ILE A 136 1.09 -1.78 2.88
CA ILE A 136 0.39 -3.03 2.59
C ILE A 136 0.08 -3.77 3.89
N LEU A 137 1.01 -3.84 4.85
CA LEU A 137 0.70 -4.47 6.14
C LEU A 137 -0.41 -3.74 6.91
N ALA A 138 -0.61 -2.44 6.67
CA ALA A 138 -1.67 -1.66 7.28
C ALA A 138 -3.07 -1.92 6.68
N THR A 139 -3.19 -2.62 5.54
CA THR A 139 -4.49 -2.99 4.96
C THR A 139 -5.16 -4.16 5.68
N ASP A 140 -4.45 -4.86 6.57
CA ASP A 140 -5.04 -5.87 7.45
C ASP A 140 -6.10 -5.20 8.34
N MET A 141 -7.37 -5.58 8.13
CA MET A 141 -8.50 -5.00 8.84
C MET A 141 -8.46 -5.23 10.36
N LYS A 142 -7.69 -6.19 10.87
CA LYS A 142 -7.43 -6.32 12.33
C LYS A 142 -6.68 -5.10 12.89
N LYS A 143 -5.92 -4.38 12.06
CA LYS A 143 -5.17 -3.18 12.44
C LYS A 143 -5.97 -1.88 12.30
N HIS A 144 -7.16 -1.93 11.69
CA HIS A 144 -8.00 -0.75 11.41
C HIS A 144 -8.19 0.17 12.63
N LEU A 145 -8.56 -0.39 13.79
CA LEU A 145 -8.80 0.41 15.01
C LEU A 145 -7.51 1.00 15.58
N ALA A 146 -6.37 0.35 15.41
CA ALA A 146 -5.08 0.90 15.82
C ALA A 146 -4.69 2.07 14.91
N CYS A 147 -4.79 1.89 13.59
CA CYS A 147 -4.52 2.93 12.60
C CYS A 147 -5.42 4.16 12.83
N SER A 148 -6.73 3.95 12.99
CA SER A 148 -7.69 5.04 13.22
C SER A 148 -7.42 5.82 14.50
N ARG A 149 -7.00 5.14 15.59
CA ARG A 149 -6.61 5.81 16.84
C ARG A 149 -5.34 6.62 16.67
N SER A 150 -4.33 6.08 15.99
CA SER A 150 -3.09 6.79 15.69
C SER A 150 -3.35 8.04 14.84
N PHE A 151 -4.16 7.91 13.79
CA PHE A 151 -4.57 9.04 12.94
C PHE A 151 -5.29 10.12 13.75
N ARG A 152 -6.31 9.74 14.55
CA ARG A 152 -7.03 10.69 15.40
C ARG A 152 -6.10 11.43 16.35
N ARG A 153 -5.12 10.75 16.95
CA ARG A 153 -4.13 11.37 17.82
C ARG A 153 -3.31 12.43 17.08
N VAL A 154 -2.77 12.10 15.90
CA VAL A 154 -1.98 13.03 15.08
C VAL A 154 -2.83 14.23 14.65
N TYR A 155 -4.05 13.98 14.19
CA TYR A 155 -4.99 15.02 13.78
C TYR A 155 -5.34 15.97 14.93
N SER A 156 -5.66 15.42 16.12
CA SER A 156 -5.94 16.24 17.30
C SER A 156 -4.73 17.07 17.73
N THR A 157 -3.52 16.53 17.66
CA THR A 157 -2.30 17.29 17.97
C THR A 157 -2.02 18.38 16.93
N ALA A 158 -2.20 18.10 15.64
CA ALA A 158 -2.01 19.08 14.57
C ALA A 158 -2.99 20.25 14.70
N CYS A 159 -4.27 19.96 15.01
CA CYS A 159 -5.28 20.98 15.24
C CYS A 159 -4.99 21.87 16.47
N LEU A 160 -4.26 21.37 17.47
CA LEU A 160 -3.82 22.16 18.63
C LEU A 160 -2.66 23.11 18.29
N CYS A 161 -1.81 22.75 17.31
CA CYS A 161 -0.74 23.61 16.80
C CYS A 161 -1.28 24.79 15.97
N ASP A 162 -2.36 24.57 15.23
CA ASP A 162 -3.00 25.57 14.35
C ASP A 162 -4.07 26.44 15.06
N CYS A 163 -4.21 26.29 16.39
CA CYS A 163 -5.24 26.94 17.20
C CYS A 163 -5.00 28.45 17.46
N ASN A 164 -4.47 29.16 16.46
CA ASN A 164 -4.70 30.59 16.29
C ASN A 164 -5.69 30.90 15.14
N GLN A 165 -6.18 29.91 14.39
CA GLN A 165 -7.31 30.12 13.47
C GLN A 165 -8.30 28.95 13.43
N ALA A 166 -9.54 29.30 13.78
CA ALA A 166 -10.81 28.70 13.38
C ALA A 166 -11.32 27.46 14.14
N GLN A 167 -12.34 27.75 14.97
CA GLN A 167 -13.36 26.87 15.49
C GLN A 167 -14.17 26.20 14.36
N ILE A 168 -13.87 24.94 14.01
CA ILE A 168 -14.80 23.97 13.43
C ILE A 168 -14.20 22.62 13.87
N VAL A 169 -14.84 21.67 14.57
CA VAL A 169 -16.06 20.96 14.23
C VAL A 169 -16.51 20.20 15.51
N ASN A 170 -17.64 20.60 16.10
CA ASN A 170 -18.55 19.63 16.72
C ASN A 170 -19.58 19.29 15.63
N HIS A 171 -19.94 18.00 15.52
CA HIS A 171 -20.77 17.39 14.47
C HIS A 171 -20.00 16.92 13.23
N VAL A 172 -19.36 15.75 13.32
CA VAL A 172 -19.71 14.55 12.54
C VAL A 172 -19.09 13.34 13.27
N PHE A 173 -19.81 12.85 14.27
CA PHE A 173 -19.92 11.43 14.67
C PHE A 173 -21.25 11.31 15.40
#